data_AF-A0A3D0N8A3-F1
#
_entry.id   AF-A0A3D0N8A3-F1
#
_cell.length_a   1.000
_cell.length_b   1.000
_cell.length_c   1.000
_cell.angle_alpha   90.00
_cell.angle_beta   90.00
_cell.angle_gamma   90.00
#
_symmetry.space_group_name_H-M   'P 1'
#
loop_
_entity.id
_entity.type
_entity.pdbx_description
1 polymer ?
#
loop_
_entity_poly.entity_id
_entity_poly.type
_entity_poly.pdbx_seq_one_letter_code
_entity_poly.pdbx_strand_id
1 'polypeptide(L)'
;MAVDSLVAYSEPYVIVTGTNTIRAGGGEAKTVQSVASTVAGLLADAGIRTSTIGDEDVERGALADYDFAIFPYNPNMSDEEVAAIREYVDGGGHIMAFYSLHAGLGEILGVRGVGWQQQEYEGQMSEIRFEDAAEFQGLPEAVTQRSWNLTVVEPTEGARVIGWWYDGEGNRTDLPAFVASDAGLYMSHILTETGRPAKQRMLVAMLGRYVPEIWPQVARRALDGPGQIGHLAQMDEVPEWVEAQAAKLADPAAIRDALAAHRTLLADAREAFAAEEFARATDVAGQAWERLRSAFVLAQTPRDAEFRAWWNHSGTGAFGSWEESMQHLEDNGFNAIVPNMLWGGVALYESDYLPEAAVVAERGDQIAECVEAAKRHGIEVHVWKVNWNLGSRAPREFVEQMRQEGRLQQGPEGQEVLWLCPSDPRNLELELNT
;
A
#
# COMPACT_ATOMS: atom_id res chain seq x y z
N MET A 1 -13.65 -26.03 28.20
CA MET A 1 -14.35 -24.73 28.08
C MET A 1 -15.52 -24.95 27.15
N ALA A 2 -16.74 -24.94 27.69
CA ALA A 2 -17.94 -24.85 26.88
C ALA A 2 -18.14 -23.35 26.56
N VAL A 3 -18.43 -23.03 25.30
CA VAL A 3 -18.78 -21.67 24.89
C VAL A 3 -20.23 -21.46 25.32
N ASP A 4 -20.45 -20.73 26.42
CA ASP A 4 -21.78 -20.56 27.05
C ASP A 4 -22.70 -19.58 26.31
N SER A 5 -22.20 -18.86 25.31
CA SER A 5 -23.02 -18.05 24.40
C SER A 5 -22.24 -17.62 23.16
N LEU A 6 -22.76 -17.91 21.97
CA LEU A 6 -22.41 -17.20 20.74
C LEU A 6 -23.33 -15.98 20.66
N VAL A 7 -22.79 -14.79 20.90
CA VAL A 7 -23.48 -13.54 20.58
C VAL A 7 -23.06 -13.17 19.17
N ALA A 8 -23.99 -13.24 18.22
CA ALA A 8 -23.77 -12.68 16.89
C ALA A 8 -23.70 -11.15 17.06
N TYR A 9 -22.52 -10.58 16.86
CA TYR A 9 -22.36 -9.14 16.78
C TYR A 9 -22.58 -8.74 15.33
N SER A 10 -23.71 -8.11 15.02
CA SER A 10 -23.95 -7.51 13.71
C SER A 10 -23.43 -6.08 13.74
N GLU A 11 -22.44 -5.78 12.90
CA GLU A 11 -22.08 -4.40 12.61
C GLU A 11 -23.10 -3.81 11.64
N PRO A 12 -23.48 -2.53 11.77
CA PRO A 12 -24.43 -1.87 10.86
C PRO A 12 -23.85 -1.60 9.46
N TYR A 13 -22.58 -1.93 9.22
CA TYR A 13 -21.88 -1.75 7.95
C TYR A 13 -21.51 -3.09 7.35
N VAL A 14 -21.68 -3.25 6.05
CA VAL A 14 -21.40 -4.52 5.37
C VAL A 14 -20.51 -4.33 4.15
N ILE A 15 -19.59 -5.28 3.97
CA ILE A 15 -18.85 -5.47 2.73
C ILE A 15 -19.49 -6.65 1.98
N VAL A 16 -19.94 -6.40 0.75
CA VAL A 16 -20.48 -7.43 -0.13
C VAL A 16 -19.33 -8.00 -0.95
N THR A 17 -18.99 -9.25 -0.69
CA THR A 17 -17.99 -9.98 -1.49
C THR A 17 -18.62 -10.53 -2.74
N GLY A 18 -18.01 -10.30 -3.90
CA GLY A 18 -18.45 -10.83 -5.21
C GLY A 18 -18.33 -12.35 -5.32
N THR A 19 -19.13 -13.09 -4.55
CA THR A 19 -19.16 -14.56 -4.49
C THR A 19 -19.53 -15.19 -5.82
N ASN A 20 -20.33 -14.53 -6.66
CA ASN A 20 -20.62 -14.95 -8.04
C ASN A 20 -19.35 -14.99 -8.89
N THR A 21 -18.50 -13.95 -8.79
CA THR A 21 -17.17 -13.93 -9.45
C THR A 21 -16.23 -14.98 -8.86
N ILE A 22 -16.23 -15.14 -7.54
CA ILE A 22 -15.39 -16.15 -6.88
C ILE A 22 -15.78 -17.57 -7.32
N ARG A 23 -17.09 -17.87 -7.40
CA ARG A 23 -17.62 -19.18 -7.83
C ARG A 23 -17.35 -19.46 -9.30
N ALA A 24 -17.43 -18.45 -10.16
CA ALA A 24 -17.06 -18.58 -11.58
C ALA A 24 -15.58 -18.93 -11.78
N GLY A 25 -14.73 -18.57 -10.81
CA GLY A 25 -13.30 -18.87 -10.83
C GLY A 25 -12.49 -17.95 -11.76
N GLY A 26 -11.22 -18.30 -11.99
CA GLY A 26 -10.32 -17.53 -12.85
C GLY A 26 -9.50 -16.46 -12.13
N GLY A 27 -8.82 -15.61 -12.90
CA GLY A 27 -7.85 -14.63 -12.39
C GLY A 27 -8.50 -13.54 -11.51
N GLU A 28 -9.75 -13.17 -11.78
CA GLU A 28 -10.44 -12.09 -11.07
C GLU A 28 -10.91 -12.47 -9.66
N ALA A 29 -11.11 -13.76 -9.38
CA ALA A 29 -11.56 -14.22 -8.06
C ALA A 29 -10.61 -13.78 -6.93
N LYS A 30 -9.29 -13.81 -7.19
CA LYS A 30 -8.29 -13.33 -6.23
C LYS A 30 -8.35 -11.81 -6.05
N THR A 31 -8.60 -11.07 -7.13
CA THR A 31 -8.72 -9.61 -7.09
C THR A 31 -9.92 -9.18 -6.25
N VAL A 32 -11.09 -9.80 -6.43
CA VAL A 32 -12.30 -9.53 -5.63
C VAL A 32 -12.01 -9.67 -4.13
N GLN A 33 -11.39 -10.80 -3.72
CA GLN A 33 -11.05 -11.04 -2.32
C GLN A 33 -10.03 -10.03 -1.77
N SER A 34 -9.00 -9.71 -2.56
CA SER A 34 -7.95 -8.78 -2.19
C SER A 34 -8.49 -7.35 -1.98
N VAL A 35 -9.33 -6.87 -2.89
CA VAL A 35 -9.92 -5.52 -2.81
C VAL A 35 -10.90 -5.42 -1.64
N ALA A 36 -11.74 -6.44 -1.43
CA ALA A 36 -12.62 -6.49 -0.25
C ALA A 36 -11.84 -6.47 1.06
N SER A 37 -10.75 -7.24 1.15
CA SER A 37 -9.86 -7.23 2.32
C SER A 37 -9.16 -5.89 2.52
N THR A 38 -8.80 -5.20 1.43
CA THR A 38 -8.19 -3.87 1.47
C THR A 38 -9.15 -2.85 2.08
N VAL A 39 -10.40 -2.80 1.61
CA VAL A 39 -11.42 -1.87 2.14
C VAL A 39 -11.74 -2.20 3.60
N ALA A 40 -11.93 -3.48 3.93
CA ALA A 40 -12.17 -3.93 5.30
C ALA A 40 -11.05 -3.51 6.25
N GLY A 41 -9.78 -3.71 5.82
CA GLY A 41 -8.61 -3.34 6.60
C GLY A 41 -8.52 -1.83 6.86
N LEU A 42 -8.77 -1.00 5.85
CA LEU A 42 -8.77 0.46 6.01
C LEU A 42 -9.82 0.94 7.00
N LEU A 43 -11.04 0.37 6.96
CA LEU A 43 -12.09 0.71 7.91
C LEU A 43 -11.76 0.20 9.33
N ALA A 44 -11.23 -1.03 9.45
CA ALA A 44 -10.83 -1.61 10.73
C ALA A 44 -9.71 -0.81 11.40
N ASP A 45 -8.75 -0.30 10.63
CA ASP A 45 -7.69 0.59 11.12
C ASP A 45 -8.27 1.90 11.67
N ALA A 46 -9.41 2.37 11.14
CA ALA A 46 -10.17 3.51 11.64
C ALA A 46 -11.10 3.16 12.81
N GLY A 47 -11.10 1.89 13.23
CA GLY A 47 -11.95 1.38 14.32
C GLY A 47 -13.34 1.00 13.86
N ILE A 48 -13.66 1.04 12.57
CA ILE A 48 -14.96 0.65 12.02
C ILE A 48 -14.88 -0.82 11.61
N ARG A 49 -15.64 -1.67 12.29
CA ARG A 49 -15.77 -3.08 11.92
C ARG A 49 -16.92 -3.23 10.94
N THR A 50 -16.79 -4.17 10.02
CA THR A 50 -17.79 -4.46 9.00
C THR A 50 -18.17 -5.94 9.05
N SER A 51 -19.44 -6.23 8.83
CA SER A 51 -19.89 -7.56 8.46
C SER A 51 -19.46 -7.90 7.03
N THR A 52 -19.51 -9.17 6.65
CA THR A 52 -19.24 -9.61 5.28
C THR A 52 -20.31 -10.58 4.83
N ILE A 53 -20.91 -10.31 3.67
CA ILE A 53 -21.94 -11.17 3.05
C ILE A 53 -21.61 -11.45 1.59
N GLY A 54 -22.23 -12.49 1.02
CA GLY A 54 -22.12 -12.81 -0.40
C GLY A 54 -23.23 -12.22 -1.25
N ASP A 55 -23.07 -12.27 -2.57
CA ASP A 55 -24.07 -11.83 -3.54
C ASP A 55 -25.41 -12.59 -3.32
N GLU A 56 -25.36 -13.90 -2.98
CA GLU A 56 -26.56 -14.71 -2.71
C GLU A 56 -27.34 -14.28 -1.45
N ASP A 57 -26.69 -13.60 -0.51
CA ASP A 57 -27.33 -13.09 0.71
C ASP A 57 -28.00 -11.75 0.41
N VAL A 58 -27.37 -10.93 -0.44
CA VAL A 58 -27.98 -9.72 -0.99
C VAL A 58 -29.27 -10.06 -1.75
N GLU A 59 -29.24 -11.06 -2.64
CA GLU A 59 -30.42 -11.56 -3.37
C GLU A 59 -31.56 -12.01 -2.43
N ARG A 60 -31.24 -12.43 -1.20
CA ARG A 60 -32.22 -12.84 -0.18
C ARG A 60 -32.69 -11.69 0.72
N GLY A 61 -32.25 -10.46 0.46
CA GLY A 61 -32.64 -9.27 1.21
C GLY A 61 -31.84 -9.02 2.49
N ALA A 62 -30.66 -9.64 2.66
CA ALA A 62 -29.84 -9.45 3.86
C ALA A 62 -29.36 -8.00 4.06
N LEU A 63 -29.39 -7.16 3.01
CA LEU A 63 -29.02 -5.75 3.12
C LEU A 63 -29.91 -4.95 4.07
N ALA A 64 -31.15 -5.37 4.30
CA ALA A 64 -32.09 -4.67 5.17
C ALA A 64 -31.66 -4.57 6.64
N ASP A 65 -30.66 -5.36 7.05
CA ASP A 65 -30.11 -5.36 8.41
C ASP A 65 -28.95 -4.34 8.59
N TYR A 66 -28.60 -3.59 7.55
CA TYR A 66 -27.43 -2.70 7.54
C TYR A 66 -27.82 -1.25 7.18
N ASP A 67 -27.04 -0.29 7.66
CA ASP A 67 -27.21 1.13 7.34
C ASP A 67 -26.40 1.52 6.07
N PHE A 68 -25.32 0.78 5.79
CA PHE A 68 -24.44 1.06 4.65
C PHE A 68 -23.80 -0.21 4.08
N ALA A 69 -23.83 -0.35 2.76
CA ALA A 69 -23.23 -1.47 2.04
C ALA A 69 -22.13 -1.04 1.06
N ILE A 70 -20.99 -1.72 1.09
CA ILE A 70 -19.85 -1.43 0.22
C ILE A 70 -19.63 -2.61 -0.72
N PHE A 71 -19.51 -2.31 -2.01
CA PHE A 71 -19.24 -3.25 -3.12
C PHE A 71 -17.85 -2.98 -3.69
N PRO A 72 -16.77 -3.56 -3.11
CA PRO A 72 -15.40 -3.17 -3.40
C PRO A 72 -14.93 -3.58 -4.80
N TYR A 73 -15.43 -4.70 -5.32
CA TYR A 73 -15.27 -5.13 -6.70
C TYR A 73 -16.20 -6.33 -6.96
N ASN A 74 -17.36 -6.09 -7.59
CA ASN A 74 -18.39 -7.11 -7.84
C ASN A 74 -18.73 -7.10 -9.34
N PRO A 75 -17.89 -7.66 -10.23
CA PRO A 75 -18.07 -7.54 -11.68
C PRO A 75 -19.22 -8.40 -12.24
N ASN A 76 -19.65 -9.44 -11.52
CA ASN A 76 -20.68 -10.37 -11.97
C ASN A 76 -21.97 -10.26 -11.13
N MET A 77 -22.43 -9.03 -10.87
CA MET A 77 -23.73 -8.81 -10.22
C MET A 77 -24.87 -9.38 -11.07
N SER A 78 -25.84 -10.04 -10.43
CA SER A 78 -27.06 -10.54 -11.08
C SER A 78 -28.15 -9.46 -11.14
N ASP A 79 -29.16 -9.65 -11.99
CA ASP A 79 -30.33 -8.77 -12.02
C ASP A 79 -31.13 -8.87 -10.71
N GLU A 80 -31.19 -10.06 -10.11
CA GLU A 80 -31.80 -10.29 -8.80
C GLU A 80 -31.09 -9.55 -7.68
N GLU A 81 -29.75 -9.56 -7.67
CA GLU A 81 -28.94 -8.81 -6.70
C GLU A 81 -29.21 -7.31 -6.82
N VAL A 82 -29.24 -6.79 -8.05
CA VAL A 82 -29.48 -5.37 -8.32
C VAL A 82 -30.92 -4.96 -7.95
N ALA A 83 -31.91 -5.83 -8.14
CA ALA A 83 -33.26 -5.60 -7.67
C ALA A 83 -33.33 -5.48 -6.13
N ALA A 84 -32.63 -6.38 -5.41
CA ALA A 84 -32.55 -6.32 -3.96
C ALA A 84 -31.81 -5.06 -3.46
N ILE A 85 -30.74 -4.64 -4.13
CA ILE A 85 -30.04 -3.38 -3.83
C ILE A 85 -30.97 -2.19 -4.00
N ARG A 86 -31.82 -2.19 -5.04
CA ARG A 86 -32.80 -1.11 -5.26
C ARG A 86 -33.82 -1.05 -4.12
N GLU A 87 -34.40 -2.18 -3.73
CA GLU A 87 -35.34 -2.24 -2.60
C GLU A 87 -34.70 -1.74 -1.29
N TYR A 88 -33.43 -2.10 -1.05
CA TYR A 88 -32.65 -1.62 0.08
C TYR A 88 -32.45 -0.10 0.07
N VAL A 89 -32.03 0.47 -1.06
CA VAL A 89 -31.84 1.93 -1.18
C VAL A 89 -33.17 2.69 -1.10
N ASP A 90 -34.24 2.18 -1.71
CA ASP A 90 -35.59 2.75 -1.59
C ASP A 90 -36.11 2.70 -0.14
N GLY A 91 -35.62 1.74 0.65
CA GLY A 91 -35.85 1.62 2.09
C GLY A 91 -35.03 2.58 2.97
N GLY A 92 -34.15 3.40 2.37
CA GLY A 92 -33.30 4.37 3.06
C GLY A 92 -31.85 3.89 3.27
N GLY A 93 -31.49 2.72 2.74
CA GLY A 93 -30.11 2.23 2.73
C GLY A 93 -29.20 3.03 1.81
N HIS A 94 -27.90 3.00 2.09
CA HIS A 94 -26.88 3.67 1.26
C HIS A 94 -25.82 2.69 0.79
N ILE A 95 -25.23 2.98 -0.39
CA ILE A 95 -24.22 2.12 -1.00
C ILE A 95 -22.96 2.87 -1.44
N MET A 96 -21.85 2.15 -1.50
CA MET A 96 -20.61 2.59 -2.17
C MET A 96 -20.13 1.50 -3.11
N ALA A 97 -19.97 1.81 -4.38
CA ALA A 97 -19.53 0.87 -5.40
C ALA A 97 -18.25 1.31 -6.10
N PHE A 98 -17.44 0.34 -6.51
CA PHE A 98 -16.15 0.57 -7.16
C PHE A 98 -16.05 -0.19 -8.48
N TYR A 99 -15.61 0.50 -9.52
CA TYR A 99 -15.21 0.01 -10.86
C TYR A 99 -16.29 -0.67 -11.70
N SER A 100 -16.93 -1.69 -11.17
CA SER A 100 -18.00 -2.43 -11.81
C SER A 100 -19.29 -1.63 -11.76
N LEU A 101 -19.89 -1.38 -12.92
CA LEU A 101 -21.12 -0.60 -13.04
C LEU A 101 -22.16 -1.41 -13.81
N HIS A 102 -22.91 -2.24 -13.10
CA HIS A 102 -24.13 -2.83 -13.65
C HIS A 102 -25.12 -1.72 -14.03
N ALA A 103 -25.86 -1.87 -15.13
CA ALA A 103 -26.75 -0.81 -15.62
C ALA A 103 -27.76 -0.34 -14.56
N GLY A 104 -28.41 -1.29 -13.87
CA GLY A 104 -29.34 -0.97 -12.80
C GLY A 104 -28.67 -0.35 -11.55
N LEU A 105 -27.41 -0.68 -11.26
CA LEU A 105 -26.64 -0.01 -10.21
C LEU A 105 -26.35 1.45 -10.57
N GLY A 106 -26.05 1.68 -11.85
CA GLY A 106 -25.90 3.03 -12.41
C GLY A 106 -27.18 3.86 -12.26
N GLU A 107 -28.34 3.29 -12.53
CA GLU A 107 -29.63 3.98 -12.30
C GLU A 107 -29.85 4.33 -10.83
N ILE A 108 -29.54 3.43 -9.90
CA ILE A 108 -29.67 3.67 -8.45
C ILE A 108 -28.78 4.83 -8.01
N LEU A 109 -27.53 4.87 -8.48
CA LEU A 109 -26.54 5.86 -8.08
C LEU A 109 -26.63 7.18 -8.87
N GLY A 110 -27.41 7.22 -9.95
CA GLY A 110 -27.42 8.33 -10.89
C GLY A 110 -26.12 8.43 -11.70
N VAL A 111 -25.55 7.30 -12.10
CA VAL A 111 -24.27 7.20 -12.82
C VAL A 111 -24.47 6.44 -14.12
N ARG A 112 -24.07 7.05 -15.24
CA ARG A 112 -24.09 6.39 -16.55
C ARG A 112 -22.68 6.02 -16.98
N GLY A 113 -22.46 4.74 -17.27
CA GLY A 113 -21.24 4.27 -17.94
C GLY A 113 -21.20 4.75 -19.39
N VAL A 114 -20.09 5.38 -19.79
CA VAL A 114 -19.87 5.86 -21.16
C VAL A 114 -18.79 5.08 -21.90
N GLY A 115 -18.01 4.27 -21.19
CA GLY A 115 -17.03 3.37 -21.78
C GLY A 115 -16.03 2.84 -20.76
N TRP A 116 -14.99 2.20 -21.28
CA TRP A 116 -13.84 1.75 -20.53
C TRP A 116 -12.59 2.35 -21.16
N GLN A 117 -11.65 2.79 -20.33
CA GLN A 117 -10.40 3.39 -20.78
C GLN A 117 -9.22 2.80 -20.02
N GLN A 118 -8.20 2.34 -20.75
CA GLN A 118 -6.87 2.10 -20.21
C GLN A 118 -6.09 3.41 -20.15
N GLN A 119 -5.14 3.53 -19.22
CA GLN A 119 -4.22 4.67 -19.23
C GLN A 119 -3.51 4.80 -20.59
N GLU A 120 -3.45 6.02 -21.12
CA GLU A 120 -2.80 6.36 -22.38
C GLU A 120 -1.29 6.55 -22.19
N TYR A 121 -0.90 6.98 -20.99
CA TYR A 121 0.49 7.16 -20.57
C TYR A 121 0.65 6.82 -19.08
N GLU A 122 1.88 6.50 -18.68
CA GLU A 122 2.19 6.17 -17.29
C GLU A 122 1.86 7.35 -16.38
N GLY A 123 1.08 7.08 -15.33
CA GLY A 123 0.72 8.08 -14.34
C GLY A 123 -0.45 8.97 -14.71
N GLN A 124 -1.18 8.73 -15.81
CA GLN A 124 -2.39 9.48 -16.16
C GLN A 124 -3.44 9.52 -15.03
N MET A 125 -3.53 8.45 -14.22
CA MET A 125 -4.48 8.35 -13.10
C MET A 125 -3.72 8.14 -11.77
N SER A 126 -2.82 9.08 -11.45
CA SER A 126 -1.94 8.97 -10.30
C SER A 126 -2.63 9.36 -8.99
N GLU A 127 -3.47 10.39 -9.02
CA GLU A 127 -4.07 11.03 -7.86
C GLU A 127 -5.54 11.34 -8.12
N ILE A 128 -6.34 11.35 -7.07
CA ILE A 128 -7.70 11.89 -7.07
C ILE A 128 -7.69 13.16 -6.24
N ARG A 129 -8.26 14.25 -6.76
CA ARG A 129 -8.49 15.48 -5.99
C ARG A 129 -9.98 15.75 -5.88
N PHE A 130 -10.42 16.18 -4.69
CA PHE A 130 -11.83 16.38 -4.38
C PHE A 130 -12.21 17.86 -4.41
N GLU A 131 -13.38 18.17 -4.97
CA GLU A 131 -13.84 19.56 -5.19
C GLU A 131 -14.96 20.00 -4.22
N ASP A 132 -15.47 19.09 -3.37
CA ASP A 132 -16.60 19.32 -2.44
C ASP A 132 -16.33 18.84 -1.00
N ALA A 133 -15.12 19.06 -0.48
CA ALA A 133 -14.72 18.57 0.85
C ALA A 133 -15.59 19.09 2.03
N ALA A 134 -16.35 20.16 1.83
CA ALA A 134 -17.22 20.71 2.88
C ALA A 134 -18.44 19.81 3.19
N GLU A 135 -18.97 19.09 2.20
CA GLU A 135 -20.09 18.15 2.42
C GLU A 135 -19.62 16.88 3.12
N PHE A 136 -18.39 16.44 2.81
CA PHE A 136 -17.79 15.24 3.39
C PHE A 136 -16.83 15.65 4.50
N GLN A 137 -17.36 15.80 5.71
CA GLN A 137 -16.58 16.27 6.86
C GLN A 137 -15.27 15.46 6.99
N GLY A 138 -14.13 16.15 6.90
CA GLY A 138 -12.82 15.51 7.04
C GLY A 138 -12.28 14.82 5.78
N LEU A 139 -12.95 14.93 4.64
CA LEU A 139 -12.45 14.41 3.37
C LEU A 139 -11.08 15.06 3.05
N PRO A 140 -10.05 14.27 2.70
CA PRO A 140 -8.78 14.83 2.31
C PRO A 140 -8.92 15.60 0.99
N GLU A 141 -8.06 16.59 0.78
CA GLU A 141 -8.00 17.32 -0.50
C GLU A 141 -7.66 16.40 -1.68
N ALA A 142 -6.77 15.43 -1.43
CA ALA A 142 -6.33 14.47 -2.44
C ALA A 142 -5.99 13.10 -1.86
N VAL A 143 -6.07 12.07 -2.71
CA VAL A 143 -5.58 10.71 -2.43
C VAL A 143 -4.78 10.15 -3.60
N THR A 144 -3.61 9.58 -3.32
CA THR A 144 -2.84 8.83 -4.33
C THR A 144 -3.53 7.51 -4.64
N GLN A 145 -3.68 7.17 -5.91
CA GLN A 145 -4.45 6.00 -6.32
C GLN A 145 -3.80 5.18 -7.46
N ARG A 146 -2.88 5.74 -8.26
CA ARG A 146 -2.06 5.03 -9.28
C ARG A 146 -2.83 3.94 -10.05
N SER A 147 -3.97 4.32 -10.61
CA SER A 147 -4.81 3.44 -11.42
C SER A 147 -4.25 3.30 -12.84
N TRP A 148 -4.56 2.18 -13.49
CA TRP A 148 -4.08 1.85 -14.85
C TRP A 148 -5.21 1.71 -15.88
N ASN A 149 -6.47 1.74 -15.43
CA ASN A 149 -7.66 1.82 -16.26
C ASN A 149 -8.81 2.43 -15.43
N LEU A 150 -9.97 2.63 -16.04
CA LEU A 150 -11.21 2.99 -15.35
C LEU A 150 -12.45 2.68 -16.20
N THR A 151 -13.60 2.62 -15.52
CA THR A 151 -14.91 2.74 -16.16
C THR A 151 -15.23 4.22 -16.29
N VAL A 152 -15.27 4.73 -17.53
CA VAL A 152 -15.59 6.13 -17.79
C VAL A 152 -17.07 6.33 -17.49
N VAL A 153 -17.38 7.33 -16.66
CA VAL A 153 -18.75 7.60 -16.22
C VAL A 153 -19.10 9.06 -16.35
N GLU A 154 -20.39 9.34 -16.48
CA GLU A 154 -20.97 10.66 -16.40
C GLU A 154 -22.10 10.65 -15.36
N PRO A 155 -22.22 11.69 -14.52
CA PRO A 155 -23.36 11.80 -13.62
C PRO A 155 -24.66 12.05 -14.41
N THR A 156 -25.76 11.49 -13.92
CA THR A 156 -27.12 11.81 -14.36
C THR A 156 -27.82 12.70 -13.33
N GLU A 157 -29.12 12.95 -13.50
CA GLU A 157 -29.91 13.74 -12.54
C GLU A 157 -29.78 13.18 -11.11
N GLY A 158 -29.58 14.07 -10.13
CA GLY A 158 -29.39 13.70 -8.72
C GLY A 158 -27.97 13.29 -8.33
N ALA A 159 -27.04 13.19 -9.28
CA ALA A 159 -25.64 12.87 -9.01
C ALA A 159 -24.69 13.96 -9.51
N ARG A 160 -23.47 13.99 -8.97
CA ARG A 160 -22.41 14.90 -9.43
C ARG A 160 -21.02 14.33 -9.17
N VAL A 161 -20.06 14.78 -9.96
CA VAL A 161 -18.65 14.43 -9.74
C VAL A 161 -18.14 15.20 -8.52
N ILE A 162 -17.57 14.49 -7.55
CA ILE A 162 -16.96 15.09 -6.35
C ILE A 162 -15.44 14.95 -6.34
N GLY A 163 -14.88 14.11 -7.22
CA GLY A 163 -13.45 13.89 -7.33
C GLY A 163 -13.01 13.60 -8.76
N TRP A 164 -11.87 14.15 -9.14
CA TRP A 164 -11.32 14.07 -10.49
C TRP A 164 -9.94 13.42 -10.48
N TRP A 165 -9.62 12.74 -11.58
CA TRP A 165 -8.29 12.19 -11.79
C TRP A 165 -7.29 13.28 -12.16
N TYR A 166 -6.10 13.17 -11.57
CA TYR A 166 -4.93 13.98 -11.85
C TYR A 166 -3.76 13.06 -12.23
N ASP A 167 -2.97 13.53 -13.19
CA ASP A 167 -1.78 12.82 -13.65
C ASP A 167 -0.60 12.96 -12.65
N GLY A 168 0.53 12.29 -12.96
CA GLY A 168 1.73 12.33 -12.13
C GLY A 168 2.43 13.68 -12.07
N GLU A 169 2.09 14.61 -12.97
CA GLU A 169 2.58 15.99 -12.99
C GLU A 169 1.63 16.96 -12.27
N GLY A 170 0.46 16.48 -11.85
CA GLY A 170 -0.56 17.25 -11.15
C GLY A 170 -1.50 18.02 -12.09
N ASN A 171 -1.60 17.63 -13.37
CA ASN A 171 -2.60 18.15 -14.30
C ASN A 171 -3.90 17.34 -14.19
N ARG A 172 -5.04 18.02 -14.31
CA ARG A 172 -6.36 17.39 -14.34
C ARG A 172 -6.58 16.67 -15.66
N THR A 173 -7.08 15.44 -15.64
CA THR A 173 -7.33 14.65 -16.85
C THR A 173 -8.76 14.69 -17.35
N ASP A 174 -9.63 15.45 -16.68
CA ASP A 174 -11.08 15.56 -16.95
C ASP A 174 -11.85 14.23 -16.92
N LEU A 175 -11.25 13.19 -16.34
CA LEU A 175 -11.89 11.92 -16.07
C LEU A 175 -12.48 11.93 -14.65
N PRO A 176 -13.78 11.63 -14.46
CA PRO A 176 -14.37 11.51 -13.15
C PRO A 176 -13.79 10.32 -12.36
N ALA A 177 -13.36 10.59 -11.12
CA ALA A 177 -12.87 9.56 -10.20
C ALA A 177 -13.97 9.11 -9.23
N PHE A 178 -14.70 10.06 -8.65
CA PHE A 178 -15.80 9.81 -7.74
C PHE A 178 -17.05 10.59 -8.13
N VAL A 179 -18.19 9.90 -8.11
CA VAL A 179 -19.53 10.48 -8.28
C VAL A 179 -20.34 10.20 -7.01
N ALA A 180 -21.07 11.22 -6.54
CA ALA A 180 -21.91 11.15 -5.36
C ALA A 180 -23.37 11.49 -5.70
N SER A 181 -24.29 10.83 -5.01
CA SER A 181 -25.74 11.10 -5.00
C SER A 181 -26.31 10.83 -3.61
N ASP A 182 -27.62 11.07 -3.43
CA ASP A 182 -28.31 10.75 -2.17
C ASP A 182 -28.33 9.24 -1.88
N ALA A 183 -28.30 8.40 -2.91
CA ALA A 183 -28.24 6.93 -2.78
C ALA A 183 -26.86 6.43 -2.35
N GLY A 184 -25.79 7.16 -2.65
CA GLY A 184 -24.44 6.70 -2.35
C GLY A 184 -23.34 7.24 -3.25
N LEU A 185 -22.28 6.45 -3.35
CA LEU A 185 -21.02 6.81 -4.01
C LEU A 185 -20.60 5.79 -5.05
N TYR A 186 -20.02 6.27 -6.14
CA TYR A 186 -19.37 5.44 -7.16
C TYR A 186 -17.94 5.90 -7.41
N MET A 187 -16.99 4.97 -7.36
CA MET A 187 -15.60 5.18 -7.79
C MET A 187 -15.33 4.50 -9.13
N SER A 188 -14.71 5.20 -10.08
CA SER A 188 -14.46 4.68 -11.44
C SER A 188 -13.39 3.59 -11.56
N HIS A 189 -12.76 3.19 -10.46
CA HIS A 189 -11.76 2.11 -10.40
C HIS A 189 -11.79 1.40 -9.03
N ILE A 190 -11.18 0.22 -8.94
CA ILE A 190 -11.01 -0.49 -7.67
C ILE A 190 -10.08 0.31 -6.76
N LEU A 191 -10.31 0.28 -5.45
CA LEU A 191 -9.42 0.95 -4.50
C LEU A 191 -8.09 0.20 -4.39
N THR A 192 -6.97 0.89 -4.60
CA THR A 192 -5.63 0.28 -4.50
C THR A 192 -5.02 0.49 -3.12
N GLU A 193 -3.93 -0.21 -2.78
CA GLU A 193 -3.29 -0.08 -1.46
C GLU A 193 -2.37 1.16 -1.31
N THR A 194 -2.15 1.94 -2.36
CA THR A 194 -1.28 3.13 -2.28
C THR A 194 -1.88 4.22 -1.39
N GLY A 195 -1.06 5.01 -0.68
CA GLY A 195 -1.57 6.16 0.09
C GLY A 195 -2.55 5.81 1.22
N ARG A 196 -2.39 4.65 1.87
CA ARG A 196 -3.35 4.10 2.86
C ARG A 196 -3.92 5.11 3.87
N PRO A 197 -3.14 6.00 4.53
CA PRO A 197 -3.70 6.92 5.53
C PRO A 197 -4.74 7.89 4.95
N ALA A 198 -4.48 8.44 3.77
CA ALA A 198 -5.40 9.34 3.10
C ALA A 198 -6.66 8.59 2.60
N LYS A 199 -6.50 7.35 2.11
CA LYS A 199 -7.64 6.49 1.73
C LYS A 199 -8.51 6.06 2.90
N GLN A 200 -7.89 5.72 4.03
CA GLN A 200 -8.60 5.44 5.27
C GLN A 200 -9.45 6.65 5.66
N ARG A 201 -8.86 7.86 5.68
CA ARG A 201 -9.59 9.09 5.98
C ARG A 201 -10.71 9.36 4.97
N MET A 202 -10.45 9.15 3.68
CA MET A 202 -11.45 9.27 2.61
C MET A 202 -12.64 8.35 2.84
N LEU A 203 -12.42 7.06 3.09
CA LEU A 203 -13.49 6.09 3.35
C LEU A 203 -14.32 6.47 4.59
N VAL A 204 -13.68 6.92 5.66
CA VAL A 204 -14.37 7.40 6.86
C VAL A 204 -15.22 8.65 6.56
N ALA A 205 -14.67 9.64 5.87
CA ALA A 205 -15.40 10.86 5.53
C ALA A 205 -16.60 10.58 4.62
N MET A 206 -16.41 9.67 3.65
CA MET A 206 -17.47 9.19 2.76
C MET A 206 -18.56 8.44 3.52
N LEU A 207 -18.20 7.50 4.39
CA LEU A 207 -19.18 6.77 5.21
C LEU A 207 -19.89 7.72 6.19
N GLY A 208 -19.14 8.63 6.83
CA GLY A 208 -19.66 9.57 7.83
C GLY A 208 -20.59 10.64 7.28
N ARG A 209 -20.64 10.82 5.96
CA ARG A 209 -21.66 11.64 5.29
C ARG A 209 -23.04 10.97 5.28
N TYR A 210 -23.09 9.64 5.21
CA TYR A 210 -24.34 8.88 5.15
C TYR A 210 -24.71 8.29 6.52
N VAL A 211 -23.71 7.94 7.33
CA VAL A 211 -23.90 7.43 8.70
C VAL A 211 -23.04 8.23 9.68
N PRO A 212 -23.46 9.46 10.08
CA PRO A 212 -22.70 10.32 10.98
C PRO A 212 -22.36 9.70 12.34
N GLU A 213 -23.11 8.67 12.76
CA GLU A 213 -22.97 7.95 14.02
C GLU A 213 -21.63 7.20 14.14
N ILE A 214 -20.88 7.02 13.04
CA ILE A 214 -19.52 6.45 13.10
C ILE A 214 -18.52 7.36 13.81
N TRP A 215 -18.75 8.68 13.76
CA TRP A 215 -17.74 9.67 14.14
C TRP A 215 -17.26 9.56 15.59
N PRO A 216 -18.13 9.38 16.60
CA PRO A 216 -17.70 9.13 17.97
C PRO A 216 -16.75 7.93 18.12
N GLN A 217 -17.03 6.83 17.40
CA GLN A 217 -16.21 5.61 17.44
C GLN A 217 -14.86 5.82 16.77
N VAL A 218 -14.84 6.45 15.60
CA VAL A 218 -13.60 6.81 14.88
C VAL A 218 -12.73 7.74 15.71
N ALA A 219 -13.31 8.79 16.28
CA ALA A 219 -12.56 9.76 17.07
C ALA A 219 -12.00 9.13 18.35
N ARG A 220 -12.75 8.22 18.99
CA ARG A 220 -12.26 7.44 20.13
C ARG A 220 -11.09 6.55 19.74
N ARG A 221 -11.22 5.80 18.63
CA ARG A 221 -10.13 4.96 18.11
C ARG A 221 -8.87 5.80 17.83
N ALA A 222 -9.02 7.00 17.27
CA ALA A 222 -7.90 7.89 17.01
C ALA A 222 -7.23 8.39 18.30
N LEU A 223 -8.02 8.68 19.35
CA LEU A 223 -7.52 9.04 20.67
C LEU A 223 -6.79 7.88 21.38
N ASP A 224 -7.21 6.63 21.16
CA ASP A 224 -6.54 5.45 21.74
C ASP A 224 -5.13 5.23 21.16
N GLY A 225 -4.89 5.71 19.94
CA GLY A 225 -3.57 5.66 19.31
C GLY A 225 -3.19 4.30 18.73
N PRO A 226 -1.96 4.17 18.18
CA PRO A 226 -1.53 2.90 17.63
C PRO A 226 -1.41 1.84 18.73
N GLY A 227 -1.62 0.56 18.38
CA GLY A 227 -1.45 -0.53 19.34
C GLY A 227 0.01 -0.76 19.76
N GLN A 228 0.97 -0.17 19.03
CA GLN A 228 2.40 -0.31 19.28
C GLN A 228 3.18 0.83 18.62
N ILE A 229 4.25 1.28 19.29
CA ILE A 229 5.31 2.11 18.70
C ILE A 229 6.65 1.41 18.96
N GLY A 230 7.28 0.92 17.90
CA GLY A 230 8.51 0.13 18.00
C GLY A 230 8.31 -1.11 18.86
N HIS A 231 9.03 -1.22 19.97
CA HIS A 231 8.94 -2.36 20.90
C HIS A 231 7.93 -2.13 22.05
N LEU A 232 7.30 -0.97 22.12
CA LEU A 232 6.41 -0.57 23.22
C LEU A 232 4.95 -0.71 22.80
N ALA A 233 4.21 -1.58 23.50
CA ALA A 233 2.79 -1.83 23.25
C ALA A 233 1.86 -1.04 24.17
N GLN A 234 2.38 -0.50 25.27
CA GLN A 234 1.63 0.37 26.19
C GLN A 234 1.92 1.83 25.84
N MET A 235 0.93 2.54 25.30
CA MET A 235 1.14 3.90 24.78
C MET A 235 1.53 4.90 25.86
N ASP A 236 1.09 4.70 27.10
CA ASP A 236 1.46 5.55 28.24
C ASP A 236 2.95 5.42 28.62
N GLU A 237 3.60 4.29 28.29
CA GLU A 237 5.03 4.06 28.56
C GLU A 237 5.94 4.74 27.52
N VAL A 238 5.41 5.06 26.33
CA VAL A 238 6.21 5.59 25.21
C VAL A 238 6.82 6.96 25.57
N PRO A 239 6.07 7.97 26.06
CA PRO A 239 6.65 9.25 26.46
C PRO A 239 7.74 9.10 27.53
N GLU A 240 7.53 8.24 28.55
CA GLU A 240 8.51 8.02 29.62
C GLU A 240 9.80 7.39 29.08
N TRP A 241 9.67 6.39 28.21
CA TRP A 241 10.82 5.77 27.55
C TRP A 241 11.59 6.78 26.70
N VAL A 242 10.89 7.59 25.90
CA VAL A 242 11.49 8.62 25.05
C VAL A 242 12.24 9.66 25.90
N GLU A 243 11.67 10.13 27.00
CA GLU A 243 12.34 11.07 27.92
C GLU A 243 13.60 10.46 28.54
N ALA A 244 13.53 9.18 28.95
CA ALA A 244 14.66 8.47 29.51
C ALA A 244 15.82 8.29 28.50
N GLN A 245 15.51 8.09 27.21
CA GLN A 245 16.54 8.07 26.17
C GLN A 245 17.08 9.47 25.86
N ALA A 246 16.19 10.46 25.74
CA ALA A 246 16.56 11.84 25.47
C ALA A 246 17.57 12.38 26.50
N ALA A 247 17.44 12.01 27.77
CA ALA A 247 18.36 12.40 28.84
C ALA A 247 19.82 11.89 28.65
N LYS A 248 20.02 10.89 27.79
CA LYS A 248 21.35 10.31 27.48
C LYS A 248 21.99 10.93 26.23
N LEU A 249 21.23 11.70 25.46
CA LEU A 249 21.68 12.26 24.19
C LEU A 249 22.28 13.65 24.39
N ALA A 250 23.28 13.99 23.57
CA ALA A 250 23.96 15.29 23.62
C ALA A 250 23.05 16.45 23.18
N ASP A 251 22.18 16.22 22.20
CA ASP A 251 21.19 17.20 21.72
C ASP A 251 19.79 16.60 21.63
N PRO A 252 19.00 16.68 22.72
CA PRO A 252 17.62 16.18 22.74
C PRO A 252 16.57 17.24 22.41
N ALA A 253 16.94 18.39 21.83
CA ALA A 253 15.99 19.49 21.59
C ALA A 253 14.79 19.05 20.72
N ALA A 254 15.06 18.46 19.55
CA ALA A 254 14.01 18.00 18.64
C ALA A 254 13.09 16.92 19.26
N ILE A 255 13.64 16.06 20.12
CA ILE A 255 12.87 15.03 20.84
C ILE A 255 11.92 15.69 21.84
N ARG A 256 12.42 16.66 22.61
CA ARG A 256 11.62 17.40 23.59
C ARG A 256 10.53 18.23 22.94
N ASP A 257 10.82 18.87 21.81
CA ASP A 257 9.83 19.61 21.02
C ASP A 257 8.73 18.69 20.48
N ALA A 258 9.11 17.52 19.95
CA ALA A 258 8.15 16.54 19.46
C ALA A 258 7.26 15.97 20.59
N LEU A 259 7.83 15.67 21.78
CA LEU A 259 7.06 15.25 22.95
C LEU A 259 6.11 16.34 23.47
N ALA A 260 6.58 17.59 23.52
CA ALA A 260 5.74 18.72 23.92
C ALA A 260 4.57 18.90 22.92
N ALA A 261 4.85 18.84 21.62
CA ALA A 261 3.83 18.91 20.59
C ALA A 261 2.82 17.76 20.70
N HIS A 262 3.28 16.52 20.95
CA HIS A 262 2.38 15.38 21.20
C HIS A 262 1.42 15.66 22.37
N ARG A 263 1.94 16.14 23.51
CA ARG A 263 1.13 16.42 24.70
C ARG A 263 0.06 17.49 24.44
N THR A 264 0.44 18.59 23.79
CA THR A 264 -0.48 19.67 23.43
C THR A 264 -1.55 19.16 22.46
N LEU A 265 -1.15 18.52 21.36
CA LEU A 265 -2.10 18.01 20.36
C LEU A 265 -3.04 16.94 20.94
N LEU A 266 -2.55 16.06 21.82
CA LEU A 266 -3.42 15.06 22.44
C LEU A 266 -4.44 15.69 23.40
N ALA A 267 -4.06 16.77 24.10
CA ALA A 267 -5.00 17.55 24.91
C ALA A 267 -6.06 18.25 24.02
N ASP A 268 -5.63 18.89 22.94
CA ASP A 268 -6.52 19.55 21.96
C ASP A 268 -7.49 18.55 21.31
N ALA A 269 -7.02 17.35 20.99
CA ALA A 269 -7.85 16.28 20.44
C ALA A 269 -8.93 15.82 21.45
N ARG A 270 -8.58 15.72 22.74
CA ARG A 270 -9.53 15.39 23.81
C ARG A 270 -10.55 16.50 24.02
N GLU A 271 -10.15 17.76 23.92
CA GLU A 271 -11.06 18.91 23.98
C GLU A 271 -12.04 18.90 22.79
N ALA A 272 -11.53 18.73 21.57
CA ALA A 272 -12.37 18.62 20.38
C ALA A 272 -13.34 17.43 20.45
N PHE A 273 -12.91 16.30 21.00
CA PHE A 273 -13.79 15.15 21.25
C PHE A 273 -14.90 15.49 22.25
N ALA A 274 -14.57 16.17 23.35
CA ALA A 274 -15.54 16.60 24.36
C ALA A 274 -16.53 17.65 23.83
N ALA A 275 -16.11 18.44 22.82
CA ALA A 275 -16.95 19.39 22.09
C ALA A 275 -17.76 18.76 20.93
N GLU A 276 -17.71 17.43 20.77
CA GLU A 276 -18.35 16.68 19.67
C GLU A 276 -17.84 17.06 18.27
N GLU A 277 -16.68 17.71 18.18
CA GLU A 277 -15.98 18.02 16.94
C GLU A 277 -15.16 16.80 16.47
N PHE A 278 -15.82 15.64 16.31
CA PHE A 278 -15.19 14.33 16.14
C PHE A 278 -14.22 14.23 14.95
N ALA A 279 -14.56 14.85 13.81
CA ALA A 279 -13.67 14.85 12.65
C ALA A 279 -12.35 15.58 12.95
N ARG A 280 -12.42 16.72 13.66
CA ARG A 280 -11.24 17.48 14.12
C ARG A 280 -10.48 16.69 15.19
N ALA A 281 -11.18 16.09 16.14
CA ALA A 281 -10.56 15.25 17.17
C ALA A 281 -9.73 14.12 16.55
N THR A 282 -10.27 13.48 15.49
CA THR A 282 -9.56 12.43 14.72
C THR A 282 -8.27 12.96 14.10
N ASP A 283 -8.34 14.09 13.39
CA ASP A 283 -7.18 14.66 12.69
C ASP A 283 -6.08 15.12 13.66
N VAL A 284 -6.47 15.80 14.75
CA VAL A 284 -5.54 16.29 15.76
C VAL A 284 -4.92 15.13 16.54
N ALA A 285 -5.69 14.08 16.86
CA ALA A 285 -5.14 12.88 17.49
C ALA A 285 -4.11 12.19 16.58
N GLY A 286 -4.40 12.05 15.28
CA GLY A 286 -3.44 11.52 14.30
C GLY A 286 -2.12 12.28 14.28
N GLN A 287 -2.18 13.62 14.30
CA GLN A 287 -0.99 14.48 14.41
C GLN A 287 -0.26 14.28 15.74
N ALA A 288 -0.98 14.16 16.86
CA ALA A 288 -0.38 13.89 18.17
C ALA A 288 0.46 12.59 18.14
N TRP A 289 -0.10 11.52 17.59
CA TRP A 289 0.60 10.22 17.51
C TRP A 289 1.76 10.23 16.52
N GLU A 290 1.70 11.02 15.45
CA GLU A 290 2.84 11.24 14.57
C GLU A 290 3.99 11.93 15.30
N ARG A 291 3.71 12.94 16.12
CA ARG A 291 4.74 13.62 16.92
C ARG A 291 5.39 12.66 17.93
N LEU A 292 4.62 11.79 18.57
CA LEU A 292 5.17 10.77 19.46
C LEU A 292 6.04 9.75 18.72
N ARG A 293 5.62 9.29 17.54
CA ARG A 293 6.41 8.39 16.67
C ARG A 293 7.73 9.04 16.26
N SER A 294 7.72 10.30 15.83
CA SER A 294 8.94 11.04 15.52
C SER A 294 9.86 11.18 16.72
N ALA A 295 9.32 11.48 17.90
CA ALA A 295 10.10 11.54 19.14
C ALA A 295 10.75 10.18 19.46
N PHE A 296 10.00 9.08 19.28
CA PHE A 296 10.50 7.72 19.46
C PHE A 296 11.64 7.36 18.50
N VAL A 297 11.52 7.72 17.22
CA VAL A 297 12.57 7.47 16.21
C VAL A 297 13.83 8.29 16.50
N LEU A 298 13.68 9.56 16.85
CA LEU A 298 14.80 10.45 17.20
C LEU A 298 15.49 10.04 18.51
N ALA A 299 14.77 9.37 19.41
CA ALA A 299 15.30 8.87 20.67
C ALA A 299 16.10 7.57 20.57
N GLN A 300 16.22 6.97 19.37
CA GLN A 300 17.05 5.79 19.19
C GLN A 300 18.53 6.13 19.33
N THR A 301 19.27 5.27 20.03
CA THR A 301 20.73 5.37 20.14
C THR A 301 21.39 4.37 19.20
N PRO A 302 22.44 4.76 18.46
CA PRO A 302 23.26 3.82 17.70
C PRO A 302 23.77 2.68 18.59
N ARG A 303 23.91 1.49 17.99
CA ARG A 303 24.52 0.33 18.67
C ARG A 303 25.99 0.23 18.28
N ASP A 304 26.83 -0.30 19.17
CA ASP A 304 28.29 -0.44 18.92
C ASP A 304 28.62 -1.25 17.66
N ALA A 305 27.75 -2.19 17.26
CA ALA A 305 27.88 -3.00 16.05
C ALA A 305 26.65 -2.82 15.13
N GLU A 306 26.28 -1.57 14.87
CA GLU A 306 25.15 -1.26 13.99
C GLU A 306 25.56 -1.36 12.51
N PHE A 307 24.84 -2.19 11.74
CA PHE A 307 25.03 -2.33 10.30
C PHE A 307 24.01 -1.45 9.56
N ARG A 308 24.47 -0.30 9.06
CA ARG A 308 23.65 0.67 8.32
C ARG A 308 24.08 0.61 6.86
N ALA A 309 23.39 -0.23 6.11
CA ALA A 309 23.79 -0.57 4.75
C ALA A 309 22.76 -0.18 3.69
N TRP A 310 23.25 0.02 2.47
CA TRP A 310 22.42 0.21 1.29
C TRP A 310 22.53 -0.97 0.32
N TRP A 311 21.40 -1.48 -0.15
CA TRP A 311 21.36 -2.55 -1.15
C TRP A 311 21.43 -1.96 -2.56
N ASN A 312 22.51 -2.22 -3.30
CA ASN A 312 22.70 -1.68 -4.65
C ASN A 312 22.50 -2.77 -5.71
N HIS A 313 21.32 -2.78 -6.34
CA HIS A 313 20.99 -3.78 -7.36
C HIS A 313 21.71 -3.58 -8.70
N SER A 314 22.05 -2.34 -9.06
CA SER A 314 22.72 -2.09 -10.36
C SER A 314 24.09 -2.74 -10.44
N GLY A 315 24.82 -2.79 -9.32
CA GLY A 315 26.21 -3.26 -9.23
C GLY A 315 27.24 -2.25 -9.72
N THR A 316 26.83 -0.99 -9.91
CA THR A 316 27.62 0.04 -10.60
C THR A 316 27.54 1.42 -9.93
N GLY A 317 27.08 1.46 -8.67
CA GLY A 317 26.72 2.68 -7.95
C GLY A 317 25.23 3.03 -8.05
N ALA A 318 24.77 3.91 -7.16
CA ALA A 318 23.42 4.51 -7.23
C ALA A 318 23.39 5.78 -8.09
N PHE A 319 24.56 6.35 -8.36
CA PHE A 319 24.75 7.58 -9.13
C PHE A 319 25.72 7.33 -10.30
N GLY A 320 26.40 8.38 -10.79
CA GLY A 320 27.30 8.29 -11.93
C GLY A 320 28.56 7.46 -11.66
N SER A 321 28.98 7.34 -10.40
CA SER A 321 30.18 6.60 -9.99
C SER A 321 30.05 5.96 -8.61
N TRP A 322 30.97 5.05 -8.29
CA TRP A 322 31.10 4.53 -6.93
C TRP A 322 31.54 5.60 -5.94
N GLU A 323 32.41 6.53 -6.32
CA GLU A 323 32.84 7.64 -5.45
C GLU A 323 31.66 8.50 -5.01
N GLU A 324 30.84 8.96 -5.97
CA GLU A 324 29.65 9.76 -5.66
C GLU A 324 28.67 8.98 -4.77
N SER A 325 28.52 7.68 -5.03
CA SER A 325 27.68 6.81 -4.21
C SER A 325 28.19 6.69 -2.78
N MET A 326 29.50 6.54 -2.58
CA MET A 326 30.09 6.43 -1.24
C MET A 326 30.05 7.75 -0.48
N GLN A 327 30.30 8.89 -1.14
CA GLN A 327 30.14 10.22 -0.52
C GLN A 327 28.72 10.41 0.01
N HIS A 328 27.70 10.08 -0.81
CA HIS A 328 26.31 10.18 -0.37
C HIS A 328 25.99 9.25 0.81
N LEU A 329 26.57 8.06 0.85
CA LEU A 329 26.39 7.15 1.99
C LEU A 329 27.05 7.69 3.26
N GLU A 330 28.28 8.19 3.18
CA GLU A 330 28.99 8.81 4.30
C GLU A 330 28.23 10.03 4.84
N ASP A 331 27.82 10.95 3.95
CA ASP A 331 27.09 12.17 4.30
C ASP A 331 25.77 11.89 5.04
N ASN A 332 25.20 10.70 4.83
CA ASN A 332 23.95 10.26 5.45
C ASN A 332 24.16 9.20 6.56
N GLY A 333 25.40 8.96 6.98
CA GLY A 333 25.74 8.13 8.13
C GLY A 333 25.64 6.61 7.89
N PHE A 334 25.60 6.16 6.64
CA PHE A 334 25.74 4.73 6.33
C PHE A 334 27.19 4.29 6.52
N ASN A 335 27.38 3.04 6.93
CA ASN A 335 28.72 2.46 7.16
C ASN A 335 28.97 1.20 6.33
N ALA A 336 28.02 0.78 5.52
CA ALA A 336 28.18 -0.37 4.65
C ALA A 336 27.40 -0.24 3.34
N ILE A 337 27.80 -1.03 2.35
CA ILE A 337 27.06 -1.24 1.11
C ILE A 337 26.99 -2.73 0.77
N VAL A 338 25.89 -3.12 0.15
CA VAL A 338 25.64 -4.48 -0.33
C VAL A 338 25.44 -4.46 -1.85
N PRO A 339 26.51 -4.40 -2.65
CA PRO A 339 26.38 -4.31 -4.11
C PRO A 339 26.15 -5.67 -4.77
N ASN A 340 25.26 -5.70 -5.76
CA ASN A 340 25.05 -6.86 -6.61
C ASN A 340 26.20 -7.02 -7.61
N MET A 341 27.11 -7.94 -7.34
CA MET A 341 28.34 -8.06 -8.15
C MET A 341 28.35 -9.28 -9.06
N LEU A 342 27.44 -10.23 -8.85
CA LEU A 342 27.35 -11.43 -9.67
C LEU A 342 25.99 -12.14 -9.56
N TRP A 343 25.69 -12.87 -10.62
CA TRP A 343 24.52 -13.72 -10.82
C TRP A 343 24.99 -15.10 -11.27
N GLY A 344 24.09 -16.08 -11.34
CA GLY A 344 24.43 -17.45 -11.76
C GLY A 344 25.03 -17.59 -13.17
N GLY A 345 25.02 -16.53 -13.99
CA GLY A 345 25.56 -16.56 -15.35
C GLY A 345 26.38 -15.35 -15.78
N VAL A 346 26.71 -14.44 -14.85
CA VAL A 346 27.50 -13.25 -15.17
C VAL A 346 28.13 -12.61 -13.92
N ALA A 347 29.33 -12.09 -14.05
CA ALA A 347 30.05 -11.31 -13.05
C ALA A 347 30.27 -9.86 -13.51
N LEU A 348 30.23 -8.89 -12.59
CA LEU A 348 30.54 -7.48 -12.84
C LEU A 348 32.02 -7.16 -12.54
N TYR A 349 32.86 -8.18 -12.56
CA TYR A 349 34.29 -8.16 -12.32
C TYR A 349 34.97 -9.24 -13.16
N GLU A 350 36.30 -9.23 -13.24
CA GLU A 350 37.07 -10.26 -13.95
C GLU A 350 36.93 -11.61 -13.20
N SER A 351 36.27 -12.58 -13.83
CA SER A 351 35.96 -13.88 -13.21
C SER A 351 36.56 -15.04 -14.01
N ASP A 352 37.23 -15.96 -13.31
CA ASP A 352 37.74 -17.19 -13.90
C ASP A 352 36.63 -18.21 -14.24
N TYR A 353 35.41 -18.00 -13.73
CA TYR A 353 34.33 -18.99 -13.76
C TYR A 353 33.06 -18.52 -14.47
N LEU A 354 32.75 -17.22 -14.40
CA LEU A 354 31.57 -16.64 -15.02
C LEU A 354 31.94 -15.71 -16.17
N PRO A 355 31.07 -15.60 -17.19
CA PRO A 355 31.21 -14.54 -18.17
C PRO A 355 31.18 -13.15 -17.53
N GLU A 356 31.91 -12.22 -18.12
CA GLU A 356 31.92 -10.82 -17.69
C GLU A 356 30.71 -10.06 -18.26
N ALA A 357 30.12 -9.19 -17.45
CA ALA A 357 29.14 -8.22 -17.89
C ALA A 357 29.81 -7.18 -18.80
N ALA A 358 29.06 -6.65 -19.78
CA ALA A 358 29.57 -5.61 -20.69
C ALA A 358 30.16 -4.39 -19.97
N VAL A 359 29.65 -4.07 -18.78
CA VAL A 359 30.16 -2.97 -17.95
C VAL A 359 31.62 -3.14 -17.55
N VAL A 360 32.14 -4.37 -17.48
CA VAL A 360 33.58 -4.61 -17.18
C VAL A 360 34.44 -4.07 -18.32
N ALA A 361 34.03 -4.26 -19.57
CA ALA A 361 34.74 -3.70 -20.72
C ALA A 361 34.62 -2.16 -20.80
N GLU A 362 33.49 -1.59 -20.36
CA GLU A 362 33.21 -0.16 -20.45
C GLU A 362 33.81 0.66 -19.29
N ARG A 363 33.75 0.11 -18.08
CA ARG A 363 34.05 0.80 -16.81
C ARG A 363 35.07 0.07 -15.93
N GLY A 364 35.54 -1.10 -16.34
CA GLY A 364 36.47 -1.92 -15.56
C GLY A 364 35.79 -2.73 -14.46
N ASP A 365 36.60 -3.41 -13.65
CA ASP A 365 36.16 -4.22 -12.52
C ASP A 365 35.38 -3.37 -11.50
N GLN A 366 34.08 -3.66 -11.38
CA GLN A 366 33.20 -2.88 -10.53
C GLN A 366 33.35 -3.22 -9.04
N ILE A 367 33.81 -4.42 -8.69
CA ILE A 367 34.14 -4.75 -7.29
C ILE A 367 35.35 -3.93 -6.86
N ALA A 368 36.39 -3.89 -7.68
CA ALA A 368 37.60 -3.12 -7.39
C ALA A 368 37.29 -1.62 -7.24
N GLU A 369 36.53 -1.04 -8.18
CA GLU A 369 36.12 0.37 -8.12
C GLU A 369 35.30 0.67 -6.84
N CYS A 370 34.34 -0.21 -6.51
CA CYS A 370 33.52 -0.09 -5.30
C CYS A 370 34.35 -0.13 -4.01
N VAL A 371 35.25 -1.11 -3.89
CA VAL A 371 36.11 -1.28 -2.72
C VAL A 371 37.07 -0.12 -2.55
N GLU A 372 37.66 0.39 -3.63
CA GLU A 372 38.57 1.54 -3.56
C GLU A 372 37.86 2.83 -3.14
N ALA A 373 36.64 3.08 -3.66
CA ALA A 373 35.82 4.19 -3.20
C ALA A 373 35.42 4.00 -1.72
N ALA A 374 34.90 2.83 -1.36
CA ALA A 374 34.41 2.56 0.00
C ALA A 374 35.51 2.73 1.07
N LYS A 375 36.75 2.32 0.76
CA LYS A 375 37.92 2.56 1.64
C LYS A 375 38.18 4.04 1.93
N ARG A 376 37.97 4.93 0.96
CA ARG A 376 38.16 6.39 1.16
C ARG A 376 37.15 6.97 2.14
N HIS A 377 35.93 6.42 2.15
CA HIS A 377 34.81 6.88 2.96
C HIS A 377 34.57 6.07 4.23
N GLY A 378 35.42 5.07 4.53
CA GLY A 378 35.26 4.20 5.70
C GLY A 378 34.01 3.32 5.66
N ILE A 379 33.56 2.92 4.46
CA ILE A 379 32.37 2.10 4.23
C ILE A 379 32.78 0.64 4.00
N GLU A 380 32.10 -0.29 4.66
CA GLU A 380 32.29 -1.73 4.43
C GLU A 380 31.60 -2.19 3.14
N VAL A 381 32.24 -3.08 2.38
CA VAL A 381 31.65 -3.67 1.17
C VAL A 381 31.30 -5.14 1.43
N HIS A 382 30.03 -5.48 1.27
CA HIS A 382 29.50 -6.83 1.45
C HIS A 382 28.89 -7.33 0.15
N VAL A 383 29.61 -8.19 -0.58
CA VAL A 383 29.17 -8.63 -1.91
C VAL A 383 27.83 -9.36 -1.84
N TRP A 384 26.89 -8.95 -2.70
CA TRP A 384 25.67 -9.69 -2.98
C TRP A 384 25.79 -10.47 -4.28
N LYS A 385 25.51 -11.77 -4.19
CA LYS A 385 25.32 -12.70 -5.29
C LYS A 385 23.84 -13.08 -5.42
N VAL A 386 23.32 -13.06 -6.64
CA VAL A 386 22.03 -13.68 -6.96
C VAL A 386 22.27 -15.13 -7.41
N ASN A 387 22.12 -16.06 -6.47
CA ASN A 387 22.44 -17.47 -6.71
C ASN A 387 21.52 -18.06 -7.79
N TRP A 388 22.10 -18.88 -8.68
CA TRP A 388 21.46 -19.69 -9.72
C TRP A 388 20.72 -18.95 -10.83
N ASN A 389 20.18 -17.76 -10.56
CA ASN A 389 19.43 -16.99 -11.53
C ASN A 389 20.38 -16.42 -12.59
N LEU A 390 20.10 -16.68 -13.87
CA LEU A 390 20.93 -16.17 -14.98
C LEU A 390 20.66 -14.68 -15.26
N GLY A 391 19.50 -14.17 -14.83
CA GLY A 391 19.08 -12.81 -15.05
C GLY A 391 18.97 -12.45 -16.53
N SER A 392 18.79 -11.17 -16.81
CA SER A 392 18.77 -10.65 -18.20
C SER A 392 20.16 -10.29 -18.72
N ARG A 393 21.18 -10.27 -17.86
CA ARG A 393 22.55 -9.83 -18.17
C ARG A 393 23.50 -10.97 -18.56
N ALA A 394 23.12 -12.23 -18.31
CA ALA A 394 23.92 -13.37 -18.77
C ALA A 394 24.05 -13.37 -20.31
N PRO A 395 25.26 -13.57 -20.86
CA PRO A 395 25.45 -13.68 -22.29
C PRO A 395 24.63 -14.81 -22.89
N ARG A 396 24.07 -14.57 -24.08
CA ARG A 396 23.17 -15.52 -24.74
C ARG A 396 23.87 -16.86 -25.02
N GLU A 397 25.15 -16.82 -25.39
CA GLU A 397 25.94 -18.03 -25.61
C GLU A 397 26.07 -18.89 -24.34
N PHE A 398 26.24 -18.25 -23.18
CA PHE A 398 26.34 -18.98 -21.90
C PHE A 398 25.00 -19.62 -21.55
N VAL A 399 23.89 -18.88 -21.70
CA VAL A 399 22.54 -19.42 -21.45
C VAL A 399 22.25 -20.61 -22.37
N GLU A 400 22.58 -20.49 -23.66
CA GLU A 400 22.38 -21.55 -24.64
C GLU A 400 23.26 -22.77 -24.36
N GLN A 401 24.50 -22.57 -23.90
CA GLN A 401 25.35 -23.66 -23.44
C GLN A 401 24.72 -24.39 -22.25
N MET A 402 24.26 -23.67 -21.22
CA MET A 402 23.61 -24.29 -20.06
C MET A 402 22.35 -25.08 -20.45
N ARG A 403 21.59 -24.57 -21.43
CA ARG A 403 20.43 -25.26 -22.00
C ARG A 403 20.82 -26.58 -22.68
N GLN A 404 21.81 -26.54 -23.57
CA GLN A 404 22.29 -27.72 -24.30
C GLN A 404 22.90 -28.78 -23.36
N GLU A 405 23.52 -28.34 -22.27
CA GLU A 405 24.10 -29.21 -21.24
C GLU A 405 23.05 -29.77 -20.26
N GLY A 406 21.78 -29.39 -20.38
CA GLY A 406 20.69 -29.81 -19.49
C GLY A 406 20.80 -29.25 -18.07
N ARG A 407 21.44 -28.09 -17.92
CA ARG A 407 21.80 -27.48 -16.63
C ARG A 407 20.79 -26.46 -16.12
N LEU A 408 19.66 -26.26 -16.81
CA LEU A 408 18.62 -25.31 -16.43
C LEU A 408 17.47 -25.98 -15.66
N GLN A 409 16.80 -25.19 -14.82
CA GLN A 409 15.61 -25.64 -14.09
C GLN A 409 14.41 -25.81 -15.04
N GLN A 410 13.49 -26.67 -14.63
CA GLN A 410 12.17 -26.82 -15.25
C GLN A 410 11.09 -26.51 -14.22
N GLY A 411 10.05 -25.80 -14.65
CA GLY A 411 8.85 -25.56 -13.87
C GLY A 411 8.00 -26.83 -13.72
N PRO A 412 6.91 -26.77 -12.93
CA PRO A 412 6.03 -27.92 -12.69
C PRO A 412 5.41 -28.53 -13.96
N GLU A 413 5.30 -27.76 -15.03
CA GLU A 413 4.72 -28.18 -16.31
C GLU A 413 5.82 -28.54 -17.35
N GLY A 414 7.08 -28.61 -16.92
CA GLY A 414 8.22 -28.94 -17.75
C GLY A 414 8.77 -27.79 -18.60
N GLN A 415 8.22 -26.58 -18.45
CA GLN A 415 8.75 -25.39 -19.10
C GLN A 415 10.11 -25.00 -18.52
N GLU A 416 11.04 -24.59 -19.37
CA GLU A 416 12.35 -24.11 -18.93
C GLU A 416 12.23 -22.82 -18.11
N VAL A 417 13.04 -22.71 -17.07
CA VAL A 417 13.22 -21.50 -16.28
C VAL A 417 14.68 -21.08 -16.39
N LEU A 418 14.96 -19.78 -16.58
CA LEU A 418 16.32 -19.23 -16.76
C LEU A 418 17.12 -19.15 -15.45
N TRP A 419 17.18 -20.28 -14.76
CA TRP A 419 17.90 -20.51 -13.53
C TRP A 419 18.70 -21.79 -13.68
N LEU A 420 19.93 -21.81 -13.20
CA LEU A 420 20.73 -23.02 -13.07
C LEU A 420 20.04 -24.01 -12.14
N CYS A 421 20.04 -25.28 -12.52
CA CYS A 421 19.48 -26.38 -11.76
C CYS A 421 20.37 -26.68 -10.53
N PRO A 422 19.88 -26.50 -9.29
CA PRO A 422 20.70 -26.66 -8.09
C PRO A 422 21.05 -28.13 -7.78
N SER A 423 20.35 -29.09 -8.40
CA SER A 423 20.67 -30.51 -8.28
C SER A 423 21.74 -30.99 -9.28
N ASP A 424 22.14 -30.16 -10.25
CA ASP A 424 23.24 -30.51 -11.15
C ASP A 424 24.58 -30.24 -10.43
N PRO A 425 25.45 -31.25 -10.23
CA PRO A 425 26.70 -31.09 -9.50
C PRO A 425 27.64 -30.06 -10.14
N ARG A 426 27.56 -29.85 -11.47
CA ARG A 426 28.38 -28.86 -12.18
C ARG A 426 27.95 -27.43 -11.85
N ASN A 427 26.66 -27.21 -11.63
CA ASN A 427 26.14 -25.91 -11.21
C ASN A 427 26.48 -25.65 -9.74
N LEU A 428 26.42 -26.68 -8.89
CA LEU A 428 26.86 -26.54 -7.49
C LEU A 428 28.35 -26.19 -7.39
N GLU A 429 29.19 -26.83 -8.21
CA GLU A 429 30.61 -26.49 -8.28
C GLU A 429 30.82 -25.04 -8.79
N LEU A 430 30.12 -24.64 -9.84
CA LEU A 430 30.16 -23.26 -10.33
C LEU A 430 29.76 -22.26 -9.24
N GLU A 431 28.68 -22.54 -8.51
CA GLU A 431 28.18 -21.68 -7.43
C GLU A 431 29.10 -21.59 -6.21
N LEU A 432 29.87 -22.63 -5.90
CA LEU A 432 30.83 -22.62 -4.79
C LEU A 432 32.12 -21.88 -5.15
N ASN A 433 32.50 -21.91 -6.42
CA ASN A 433 33.76 -21.32 -6.91
C ASN A 433 33.63 -19.83 -7.26
N THR A 434 32.41 -19.31 -7.38
CA THR A 434 32.08 -17.92 -7.74
C THR A 434 31.57 -17.15 -6.55
#